data_AF-A0A4Q3WDN0-F1
#
_entry.id   AF-A0A4Q3WDN0-F1
#
_cell.length_a   1.000
_cell.length_b   1.000
_cell.length_c   1.000
_cell.angle_alpha   90.00
_cell.angle_beta   90.00
_cell.angle_gamma   90.00
#
_symmetry.space_group_name_H-M   'P 1'
#
loop_
_entity.id
_entity.type
_entity.pdbx_description
1 polymer ?
#
loop_
_entity_poly.entity_id
_entity_poly.type
_entity_poly.pdbx_seq_one_letter_code
_entity_poly.pdbx_strand_id
1 'polypeptide(L)'
;LNNPEVLAVNQRSENNRQLWNRNGFIAWLADVPGSRDKYLGLFNTHDNNTLDENRAAFKSDIINRQTPEHGVAIDTDITGAKKLFLVATEGGDNFNADHADWIEPRLVGPKGELKLTDLKWANATAGWGQVSTSIAASGKPMSVNGKPVSYGIATHALSVIEFDLPQGYTRFKSFAALDDGGTTQTMPGSTVRFLVFTKSPYAENTTTPIPVSLQELGFANGAKVRDLWNKKNLGTIKGGFNPVISSHGAALYRIAR
;
A
#
# COMPACT_ATOMS: atom_id res chain seq x y z
N LEU A 1 -5.50 -17.36 -16.37
CA LEU A 1 -4.12 -17.32 -16.88
C LEU A 1 -4.12 -17.91 -18.30
N ASN A 2 -3.72 -17.16 -19.34
CA ASN A 2 -3.76 -17.62 -20.75
C ASN A 2 -2.36 -17.86 -21.35
N ASN A 3 -1.29 -17.79 -20.54
CA ASN A 3 0.08 -18.02 -21.00
C ASN A 3 0.44 -19.51 -20.84
N PRO A 4 0.63 -20.27 -21.94
CA PRO A 4 0.90 -21.70 -21.87
C PRO A 4 2.23 -22.03 -21.19
N GLU A 5 3.25 -21.15 -21.28
CA GLU A 5 4.55 -21.38 -20.65
C GLU A 5 4.45 -21.30 -19.13
N VAL A 6 3.67 -20.35 -18.61
CA VAL A 6 3.44 -20.20 -17.16
C VAL A 6 2.53 -21.31 -16.63
N LEU A 7 1.53 -21.72 -17.41
CA LEU A 7 0.70 -22.88 -17.08
C LEU A 7 1.55 -24.16 -17.01
N ALA A 8 2.53 -24.33 -17.89
CA ALA A 8 3.45 -25.47 -17.85
C ALA A 8 4.29 -25.48 -16.57
N VAL A 9 4.72 -24.33 -16.05
CA VAL A 9 5.37 -24.26 -14.72
C VAL A 9 4.40 -24.76 -13.65
N ASN A 10 3.19 -24.18 -13.57
CA ASN A 10 2.22 -24.55 -12.53
C ASN A 10 1.78 -26.02 -12.57
N GLN A 11 1.64 -26.59 -13.78
CA GLN A 11 1.04 -27.91 -13.96
C GLN A 11 2.05 -29.06 -14.06
N ARG A 12 3.30 -28.76 -14.39
CA ARG A 12 4.27 -29.81 -14.76
C ARG A 12 5.63 -29.66 -14.11
N SER A 13 5.95 -28.57 -13.41
CA SER A 13 7.28 -28.44 -12.81
C SER A 13 7.56 -29.54 -11.78
N GLU A 14 8.82 -29.96 -11.69
CA GLU A 14 9.29 -30.97 -10.75
C GLU A 14 10.25 -30.34 -9.74
N ASN A 15 10.46 -30.97 -8.57
CA ASN A 15 11.46 -30.57 -7.57
C ASN A 15 11.40 -29.08 -7.15
N ASN A 16 10.18 -28.53 -7.07
CA ASN A 16 9.91 -27.16 -6.66
C ASN A 16 10.43 -26.89 -5.25
N ARG A 17 11.30 -25.89 -5.09
CA ARG A 17 11.85 -25.51 -3.79
C ARG A 17 12.29 -24.06 -3.77
N GLN A 18 12.25 -23.44 -2.59
CA GLN A 18 12.99 -22.20 -2.37
C GLN A 18 14.49 -22.49 -2.49
N LEU A 19 15.19 -21.71 -3.32
CA LEU A 19 16.63 -21.76 -3.45
C LEU A 19 17.30 -20.87 -2.39
N TRP A 20 16.84 -19.62 -2.26
CA TRP A 20 17.30 -18.70 -1.23
C TRP A 20 16.23 -17.67 -0.89
N ASN A 21 16.36 -17.11 0.32
CA ASN A 21 15.70 -15.90 0.76
C ASN A 21 16.80 -14.98 1.33
N ARG A 22 17.00 -13.84 0.69
CA ARG A 22 18.06 -12.87 0.99
C ARG A 22 17.41 -11.53 1.24
N ASN A 23 17.13 -11.24 2.51
CA ASN A 23 16.52 -9.98 2.93
C ASN A 23 15.30 -9.62 2.08
N GLY A 24 14.25 -10.44 2.07
CA GLY A 24 13.02 -10.14 1.32
C GLY A 24 13.10 -10.32 -0.21
N PHE A 25 14.28 -10.64 -0.77
CA PHE A 25 14.36 -11.19 -2.12
C PHE A 25 14.34 -12.72 -2.04
N ILE A 26 13.42 -13.36 -2.75
CA ILE A 26 13.24 -14.81 -2.72
C ILE A 26 13.45 -15.37 -4.12
N ALA A 27 14.24 -16.44 -4.22
CA ALA A 27 14.31 -17.26 -5.43
C ALA A 27 13.73 -18.64 -5.18
N TRP A 28 12.90 -19.08 -6.12
CA TRP A 28 12.35 -20.44 -6.20
C TRP A 28 12.87 -21.11 -7.46
N LEU A 29 13.32 -22.35 -7.32
CA LEU A 29 13.82 -23.16 -8.41
C LEU A 29 12.94 -24.38 -8.59
N ALA A 30 12.68 -24.73 -9.85
CA ALA A 30 12.04 -25.98 -10.22
C ALA A 30 12.69 -26.55 -11.48
N ASP A 31 12.47 -27.84 -11.70
CA ASP A 31 13.00 -28.58 -12.82
C ASP A 31 11.98 -28.59 -13.97
N VAL A 32 12.47 -28.47 -15.20
CA VAL A 32 11.67 -28.65 -16.41
C VAL A 32 11.67 -30.14 -16.78
N PRO A 33 10.51 -30.83 -16.78
CA PRO A 33 10.45 -32.28 -17.04
C PRO A 33 11.15 -32.67 -18.34
N GLY A 34 11.88 -33.79 -18.30
CA GLY A 34 12.56 -34.36 -19.47
C GLY A 34 13.73 -33.53 -20.01
N SER A 35 14.22 -32.53 -19.27
CA SER A 35 15.37 -31.71 -19.68
C SER A 35 16.27 -31.32 -18.50
N ARG A 36 17.41 -30.69 -18.81
CA ARG A 36 18.32 -30.12 -17.79
C ARG A 36 18.00 -28.65 -17.47
N ASP A 37 16.94 -28.11 -18.06
CA ASP A 37 16.55 -26.72 -17.87
C ASP A 37 15.93 -26.53 -16.49
N LYS A 38 15.94 -25.28 -16.01
CA LYS A 38 15.31 -24.89 -14.74
C LYS A 38 14.30 -23.78 -14.95
N TYR A 39 13.22 -23.83 -14.17
CA TYR A 39 12.37 -22.67 -13.94
C TYR A 39 12.88 -21.90 -12.73
N LEU A 40 12.97 -20.58 -12.85
CA LEU A 40 13.37 -19.68 -11.78
C LEU A 40 12.26 -18.66 -11.54
N GLY A 41 11.62 -18.72 -10.38
CA GLY A 41 10.75 -17.67 -9.86
C GLY A 41 11.56 -16.73 -8.96
N LEU A 42 11.44 -15.43 -9.17
CA LEU A 42 12.01 -14.41 -8.29
C LEU A 42 10.90 -13.56 -7.70
N PHE A 43 11.03 -13.18 -6.44
CA PHE A 43 10.04 -12.38 -5.72
C PHE A 43 10.76 -11.27 -4.95
N ASN A 44 10.22 -10.06 -5.02
CA ASN A 44 10.61 -8.95 -4.15
C ASN A 44 9.48 -8.75 -3.15
N THR A 45 9.70 -9.13 -1.88
CA THR A 45 8.69 -9.05 -0.82
C THR A 45 8.85 -7.79 0.04
N HIS A 46 9.70 -6.84 -0.35
CA HIS A 46 9.80 -5.58 0.37
C HIS A 46 8.52 -4.80 0.18
N ASP A 47 7.99 -4.27 1.28
CA ASP A 47 7.04 -3.19 1.22
C ASP A 47 7.81 -1.91 0.85
N ASN A 48 7.33 -1.16 -0.15
CA ASN A 48 7.75 0.23 -0.25
C ASN A 48 6.81 1.08 0.62
N ASN A 49 7.01 1.09 1.94
CA ASN A 49 6.13 1.81 2.87
C ASN A 49 6.34 3.33 2.88
N THR A 50 7.12 3.88 1.95
CA THR A 50 7.27 5.32 1.81
C THR A 50 6.01 5.91 1.20
N LEU A 51 5.31 6.78 1.94
CA LEU A 51 4.19 7.54 1.40
C LEU A 51 4.67 8.54 0.35
N ASP A 52 3.97 8.61 -0.78
CA ASP A 52 4.20 9.64 -1.80
C ASP A 52 3.03 10.62 -1.82
N GLU A 53 3.11 11.64 -0.96
CA GLU A 53 2.06 12.64 -0.79
C GLU A 53 1.70 13.39 -2.09
N ASN A 54 2.61 13.44 -3.08
CA ASN A 54 2.36 14.13 -4.35
C ASN A 54 1.31 13.43 -5.21
N ARG A 55 0.99 12.17 -4.90
CA ARG A 55 -0.02 11.36 -5.57
C ARG A 55 -1.39 11.44 -4.91
N ALA A 56 -1.52 12.21 -3.83
CA ALA A 56 -2.79 12.39 -3.16
C ALA A 56 -3.78 13.15 -4.06
N ALA A 57 -5.02 12.68 -4.09
CA ALA A 57 -6.13 13.39 -4.72
C ALA A 57 -6.52 14.65 -3.91
N PHE A 58 -6.23 14.64 -2.62
CA PHE A 58 -6.30 15.82 -1.75
C PHE A 58 -5.17 15.79 -0.74
N LYS A 59 -4.62 16.97 -0.45
CA LYS A 59 -3.59 17.19 0.56
C LYS A 59 -3.90 18.49 1.30
N SER A 60 -4.03 18.42 2.61
CA SER A 60 -4.15 19.61 3.45
C SER A 60 -2.77 20.25 3.69
N ASP A 61 -2.80 21.50 4.15
CA ASP A 61 -1.69 22.04 4.94
C ASP A 61 -1.55 21.26 6.26
N ILE A 62 -0.51 21.55 7.04
CA ILE A 62 -0.40 20.99 8.40
C ILE A 62 -1.49 21.62 9.26
N ILE A 63 -2.32 20.77 9.87
CA ILE A 63 -3.34 21.14 10.84
C ILE A 63 -2.71 21.06 12.22
N ASN A 64 -2.85 22.13 13.01
CA ASN A 64 -2.38 22.21 14.39
C ASN A 64 -3.43 22.90 15.29
N ARG A 65 -3.11 23.08 16.57
CA ARG A 65 -3.99 23.76 17.55
C ARG A 65 -4.31 25.22 17.21
N GLN A 66 -3.55 25.86 16.32
CA GLN A 66 -3.82 27.23 15.87
C GLN A 66 -4.64 27.27 14.58
N THR A 67 -4.80 26.13 13.90
CA THR A 67 -5.65 26.05 12.70
C THR A 67 -7.10 26.32 13.09
N PRO A 68 -7.81 27.22 12.38
CA PRO A 68 -9.23 27.44 12.61
C PRO A 68 -10.01 26.14 12.57
N GLU A 69 -10.93 25.98 13.52
CA GLU A 69 -11.75 24.76 13.68
C GLU A 69 -10.95 23.46 13.88
N HIS A 70 -9.64 23.56 14.16
CA HIS A 70 -8.70 22.44 14.28
C HIS A 70 -8.75 21.46 13.10
N GLY A 71 -9.15 21.91 11.91
CA GLY A 71 -9.46 21.02 10.82
C GLY A 71 -9.64 21.70 9.47
N VAL A 72 -10.07 20.90 8.51
CA VAL A 72 -10.24 21.30 7.11
C VAL A 72 -11.40 20.56 6.47
N ALA A 73 -12.20 21.28 5.68
CA ALA A 73 -13.22 20.67 4.83
C ALA A 73 -12.58 20.03 3.60
N ILE A 74 -12.99 18.80 3.30
CA ILE A 74 -12.51 18.02 2.17
C ILE A 74 -13.66 17.81 1.19
N ASP A 75 -13.42 18.14 -0.07
CA ASP A 75 -14.29 17.81 -1.20
C ASP A 75 -13.42 17.45 -2.40
N THR A 76 -13.30 16.14 -2.68
CA THR A 76 -12.31 15.60 -3.61
C THR A 76 -12.94 14.76 -4.70
N ASP A 77 -12.45 14.88 -5.93
CA ASP A 77 -12.87 14.03 -7.05
C ASP A 77 -12.32 12.61 -6.88
N ILE A 78 -13.21 11.63 -6.96
CA ILE A 78 -12.90 10.20 -6.92
C ILE A 78 -13.52 9.47 -8.12
N THR A 79 -13.85 10.19 -9.19
CA THR A 79 -14.47 9.61 -10.39
C THR A 79 -13.66 8.45 -10.94
N GLY A 80 -14.30 7.29 -11.05
CA GLY A 80 -13.69 6.06 -11.54
C GLY A 80 -12.78 5.35 -10.53
N ALA A 81 -12.62 5.87 -9.31
CA ALA A 81 -11.85 5.22 -8.26
C ALA A 81 -12.54 3.93 -7.80
N LYS A 82 -11.74 2.89 -7.55
CA LYS A 82 -12.18 1.61 -6.97
C LYS A 82 -11.77 1.47 -5.51
N LYS A 83 -10.85 2.30 -5.06
CA LYS A 83 -10.34 2.34 -3.69
C LYS A 83 -10.26 3.77 -3.22
N LEU A 84 -10.36 3.94 -1.91
CA LEU A 84 -10.12 5.19 -1.20
C LEU A 84 -9.17 4.93 -0.05
N PHE A 85 -8.18 5.80 0.13
CA PHE A 85 -7.30 5.76 1.27
C PHE A 85 -7.41 7.07 2.02
N LEU A 86 -7.75 6.99 3.30
CA LEU A 86 -7.70 8.09 4.24
C LEU A 86 -6.40 7.99 5.02
N VAL A 87 -5.56 9.02 4.91
CA VAL A 87 -4.21 9.01 5.50
C VAL A 87 -4.03 10.24 6.37
N ALA A 88 -3.59 10.03 7.60
CA ALA A 88 -3.17 11.11 8.50
C ALA A 88 -1.68 10.91 8.82
N THR A 89 -0.84 11.86 8.42
CA THR A 89 0.61 11.86 8.71
C THR A 89 0.93 12.81 9.84
N GLU A 90 2.09 12.63 10.48
CA GLU A 90 2.64 13.65 11.40
C GLU A 90 2.90 14.97 10.66
N GLY A 91 2.92 16.08 11.40
CA GLY A 91 3.27 17.42 10.93
C GLY A 91 4.74 17.79 11.13
N GLY A 92 5.59 16.84 11.54
CA GLY A 92 7.04 17.01 11.64
C GLY A 92 7.56 17.34 13.03
N ASP A 93 6.73 17.21 14.07
CA ASP A 93 7.12 17.36 15.47
C ASP A 93 7.00 16.07 16.27
N ASN A 94 7.13 14.91 15.62
CA ASN A 94 6.77 13.55 16.06
C ASN A 94 5.24 13.32 16.07
N PHE A 95 4.79 12.16 16.56
CA PHE A 95 3.38 11.79 16.52
C PHE A 95 2.62 12.02 17.84
N ASN A 96 3.19 12.75 18.81
CA ASN A 96 2.56 12.93 20.12
C ASN A 96 1.21 13.66 19.98
N ALA A 97 0.18 13.14 20.65
CA ALA A 97 -1.14 13.76 20.68
C ALA A 97 -1.77 14.00 19.29
N ASP A 98 -1.33 13.26 18.27
CA ASP A 98 -1.86 13.33 16.90
C ASP A 98 -3.15 12.52 16.74
N HIS A 99 -4.09 12.79 17.65
CA HIS A 99 -5.43 12.23 17.58
C HIS A 99 -6.19 12.95 16.47
N ALA A 100 -6.76 12.19 15.56
CA ALA A 100 -7.37 12.72 14.35
C ALA A 100 -8.70 12.04 14.05
N ASP A 101 -9.66 12.84 13.60
CA ASP A 101 -10.99 12.39 13.22
C ASP A 101 -11.30 12.75 11.77
N TRP A 102 -11.82 11.77 11.03
CA TRP A 102 -12.53 11.98 9.78
C TRP A 102 -14.02 12.12 10.11
N ILE A 103 -14.52 13.35 10.17
CA ILE A 103 -15.89 13.68 10.57
C ILE A 103 -16.81 13.66 9.35
N GLU A 104 -17.97 13.04 9.52
CA GLU A 104 -18.99 12.86 8.50
C GLU A 104 -18.47 12.36 7.13
N PRO A 105 -17.53 11.38 7.07
CA PRO A 105 -16.91 10.96 5.83
C PRO A 105 -17.95 10.26 4.98
N ARG A 106 -18.10 10.70 3.72
CA ARG A 106 -19.14 10.19 2.83
C ARG A 106 -18.75 10.26 1.36
N LEU A 107 -19.33 9.37 0.59
CA LEU A 107 -19.25 9.33 -0.86
C LEU A 107 -20.49 10.00 -1.43
N VAL A 108 -20.34 10.78 -2.50
CA VAL A 108 -21.44 11.46 -3.20
C VAL A 108 -21.43 11.07 -4.68
N GLY A 109 -22.60 10.72 -5.21
CA GLY A 109 -22.79 10.37 -6.61
C GLY A 109 -24.25 10.53 -7.06
N PRO A 110 -24.58 10.17 -8.30
CA PRO A 110 -25.94 10.33 -8.83
C PRO A 110 -27.03 9.57 -8.06
N LYS A 111 -26.65 8.54 -7.30
CA LYS A 111 -27.55 7.74 -6.45
C LYS A 111 -27.73 8.31 -5.03
N GLY A 112 -27.15 9.48 -4.75
CA GLY A 112 -27.18 10.12 -3.43
C GLY A 112 -25.85 9.95 -2.69
N GLU A 113 -25.93 10.04 -1.36
CA GLU A 113 -24.78 9.93 -0.46
C GLU A 113 -24.71 8.55 0.19
N LEU A 114 -23.48 8.11 0.52
CA LEU A 114 -23.21 6.93 1.33
C LEU A 114 -22.21 7.28 2.40
N LYS A 115 -22.54 7.05 3.67
CA LYS A 115 -21.58 7.23 4.77
C LYS A 115 -20.46 6.22 4.63
N LEU A 116 -19.23 6.67 4.78
CA LEU A 116 -18.08 5.79 4.71
C LEU A 116 -18.04 4.83 5.92
N THR A 117 -18.60 5.24 7.06
CA THR A 117 -18.77 4.40 8.26
C THR A 117 -19.74 3.23 8.09
N ASP A 118 -20.57 3.25 7.04
CA ASP A 118 -21.45 2.11 6.71
C ASP A 118 -20.70 1.04 5.91
N LEU A 119 -19.48 1.34 5.46
CA LEU A 119 -18.58 0.40 4.81
C LEU A 119 -17.57 -0.17 5.80
N LYS A 120 -17.26 -1.45 5.65
CA LYS A 120 -16.12 -2.07 6.32
C LYS A 120 -14.85 -1.72 5.52
N TRP A 121 -13.85 -1.14 6.18
CA TRP A 121 -12.52 -0.96 5.58
C TRP A 121 -11.88 -2.32 5.26
N ALA A 122 -11.12 -2.35 4.16
CA ALA A 122 -10.32 -3.51 3.77
C ALA A 122 -9.09 -3.66 4.67
N ASN A 123 -8.47 -2.53 5.03
CA ASN A 123 -7.33 -2.47 5.93
C ASN A 123 -7.34 -1.14 6.70
N ALA A 124 -6.81 -1.13 7.93
CA ALA A 124 -6.68 0.07 8.73
C ALA A 124 -5.48 -0.03 9.67
N THR A 125 -4.65 1.00 9.69
CA THR A 125 -3.52 1.14 10.61
C THR A 125 -3.58 2.47 11.33
N ALA A 126 -3.06 2.52 12.55
CA ALA A 126 -2.86 3.74 13.33
C ALA A 126 -1.52 3.66 14.06
N GLY A 127 -0.88 4.81 14.25
CA GLY A 127 0.41 4.89 14.94
C GLY A 127 0.31 4.53 16.42
N TRP A 128 -0.87 4.76 16.99
CA TRP A 128 -1.23 4.33 18.33
C TRP A 128 -2.70 3.91 18.41
N GLY A 129 -3.00 2.92 19.25
CA GLY A 129 -4.36 2.41 19.40
C GLY A 129 -4.87 1.69 18.15
N GLN A 130 -6.17 1.80 17.91
CA GLN A 130 -6.85 1.21 16.75
C GLN A 130 -7.78 2.25 16.11
N VAL A 131 -7.96 2.15 14.80
CA VAL A 131 -8.96 2.93 14.07
C VAL A 131 -10.36 2.52 14.53
N SER A 132 -11.24 3.49 14.76
CA SER A 132 -12.55 3.24 15.38
C SER A 132 -13.63 4.17 14.82
N THR A 133 -14.87 3.68 14.78
CA THR A 133 -16.06 4.51 14.44
C THR A 133 -16.88 4.89 15.66
N SER A 134 -16.51 4.41 16.86
CA SER A 134 -17.32 4.57 18.09
C SER A 134 -16.66 5.43 19.15
N ILE A 135 -15.33 5.45 19.19
CA ILE A 135 -14.53 6.15 20.21
C ILE A 135 -13.30 6.76 19.56
N ALA A 136 -12.89 7.93 20.06
CA ALA A 136 -11.63 8.57 19.71
C ALA A 136 -10.43 7.73 20.15
N ALA A 137 -9.23 8.05 19.63
CA ALA A 137 -7.99 7.41 20.06
C ALA A 137 -7.82 7.48 21.59
N SER A 138 -8.25 8.58 22.22
CA SER A 138 -8.22 8.77 23.68
C SER A 138 -9.09 7.79 24.48
N GLY A 139 -9.92 6.98 23.83
CA GLY A 139 -10.91 6.10 24.45
C GLY A 139 -12.22 6.80 24.85
N LYS A 140 -12.35 8.10 24.59
CA LYS A 140 -13.54 8.92 24.84
C LYS A 140 -14.41 9.03 23.58
N PRO A 141 -15.66 9.53 23.67
CA PRO A 141 -16.40 9.94 22.48
C PRO A 141 -15.61 10.97 21.66
N MET A 142 -15.71 10.90 20.33
CA MET A 142 -15.09 11.87 19.42
C MET A 142 -15.63 13.28 19.67
N SER A 143 -14.73 14.25 19.76
CA SER A 143 -15.10 15.66 19.85
C SER A 143 -14.04 16.56 19.25
N VAL A 144 -14.48 17.66 18.65
CA VAL A 144 -13.60 18.65 18.02
C VAL A 144 -14.03 20.03 18.45
N ASN A 145 -13.09 20.81 19.00
CA ASN A 145 -13.35 22.14 19.54
C ASN A 145 -14.47 22.16 20.60
N GLY A 146 -14.49 21.14 21.46
CA GLY A 146 -15.47 20.96 22.51
C GLY A 146 -16.87 20.57 22.00
N LYS A 147 -17.04 20.33 20.69
CA LYS A 147 -18.31 19.90 20.10
C LYS A 147 -18.30 18.39 19.84
N PRO A 148 -19.36 17.66 20.23
CA PRO A 148 -19.43 16.22 19.98
C PRO A 148 -19.55 15.94 18.48
N VAL A 149 -18.84 14.90 18.03
CA VAL A 149 -18.95 14.38 16.66
C VAL A 149 -20.02 13.29 16.63
N SER A 150 -21.03 13.45 15.76
CA SER A 150 -22.18 12.54 15.68
C SER A 150 -21.82 11.19 15.06
N TYR A 151 -20.98 11.20 14.02
CA TYR A 151 -20.37 10.02 13.43
C TYR A 151 -19.07 10.41 12.70
N GLY A 152 -18.13 9.47 12.66
CA GLY A 152 -16.83 9.68 12.04
C GLY A 152 -15.96 8.44 12.14
N ILE A 153 -14.71 8.59 11.74
CA ILE A 153 -13.67 7.59 11.90
C ILE A 153 -12.53 8.25 12.66
N ALA A 154 -12.30 7.80 13.88
CA ALA A 154 -11.18 8.23 14.72
C ALA A 154 -9.93 7.39 14.46
N THR A 155 -8.78 8.04 14.53
CA THR A 155 -7.47 7.44 14.34
C THR A 155 -6.39 8.20 15.12
N HIS A 156 -5.17 7.71 15.01
CA HIS A 156 -3.97 8.38 15.49
C HIS A 156 -2.89 8.35 14.40
N ALA A 157 -2.26 9.49 14.10
CA ALA A 157 -1.18 9.52 13.11
C ALA A 157 0.04 8.70 13.58
N LEU A 158 0.85 8.11 12.70
CA LEU A 158 0.61 7.88 11.27
C LEU A 158 -0.51 6.85 11.07
N SER A 159 -1.47 7.12 10.18
CA SER A 159 -2.54 6.17 9.86
C SER A 159 -2.83 6.05 8.38
N VAL A 160 -3.24 4.86 7.96
CA VAL A 160 -3.73 4.55 6.61
C VAL A 160 -4.97 3.68 6.73
N ILE A 161 -6.09 4.15 6.18
CA ILE A 161 -7.38 3.45 6.20
C ILE A 161 -7.83 3.24 4.76
N GLU A 162 -7.96 1.98 4.35
CA GLU A 162 -8.26 1.56 2.99
C GLU A 162 -9.70 1.07 2.86
N PHE A 163 -10.43 1.61 1.89
CA PHE A 163 -11.77 1.18 1.52
C PHE A 163 -11.82 0.69 0.08
N ASP A 164 -12.57 -0.38 -0.16
CA ASP A 164 -13.08 -0.69 -1.50
C ASP A 164 -14.34 0.15 -1.77
N LEU A 165 -14.38 0.82 -2.92
CA LEU A 165 -15.46 1.73 -3.27
C LEU A 165 -16.52 1.05 -4.13
N PRO A 166 -17.82 1.19 -3.79
CA PRO A 166 -18.89 0.85 -4.71
C PRO A 166 -18.86 1.76 -5.95
N GLN A 167 -19.29 1.23 -7.09
CA GLN A 167 -19.36 2.00 -8.33
C GLN A 167 -20.44 3.09 -8.26
N GLY A 168 -20.19 4.21 -8.95
CA GLY A 168 -21.17 5.27 -9.16
C GLY A 168 -21.04 6.47 -8.22
N TYR A 169 -20.06 6.49 -7.32
CA TYR A 169 -19.69 7.68 -6.57
C TYR A 169 -18.58 8.45 -7.29
N THR A 170 -18.61 9.78 -7.15
CA THR A 170 -17.71 10.71 -7.87
C THR A 170 -17.02 11.70 -6.96
N ARG A 171 -17.54 11.93 -5.75
CA ARG A 171 -16.91 12.80 -4.75
C ARG A 171 -16.75 12.08 -3.43
N PHE A 172 -15.63 12.35 -2.75
CA PHE A 172 -15.47 12.10 -1.33
C PHE A 172 -15.57 13.43 -0.58
N LYS A 173 -16.36 13.46 0.50
CA LYS A 173 -16.50 14.62 1.38
C LYS A 173 -16.32 14.22 2.84
N SER A 174 -15.66 15.07 3.61
CA SER A 174 -15.48 14.92 5.06
C SER A 174 -15.02 16.26 5.65
N PHE A 175 -15.12 16.43 6.96
CA PHE A 175 -14.33 17.42 7.69
C PHE A 175 -13.25 16.66 8.46
N ALA A 176 -11.98 16.92 8.18
CA ALA A 176 -10.87 16.23 8.83
C ALA A 176 -10.24 17.15 9.88
N ALA A 177 -10.12 16.68 11.12
CA ALA A 177 -9.75 17.54 12.23
C ALA A 177 -8.96 16.80 13.32
N LEU A 178 -8.29 17.57 14.17
CA LEU A 178 -7.68 17.08 15.40
C LEU A 178 -8.77 16.84 16.46
N ASP A 179 -8.77 15.66 17.06
CA ASP A 179 -9.67 15.32 18.18
C ASP A 179 -9.24 16.06 19.46
N ASP A 180 -10.21 16.44 20.28
CA ASP A 180 -9.98 17.12 21.55
C ASP A 180 -9.12 16.27 22.51
N GLY A 181 -9.18 14.94 22.39
CA GLY A 181 -8.32 14.03 23.12
C GLY A 181 -6.84 14.22 22.84
N GLY A 182 -6.45 14.82 21.71
CA GLY A 182 -5.08 15.29 21.43
C GLY A 182 -4.89 16.77 21.79
N THR A 183 -5.77 17.63 21.30
CA THR A 183 -5.57 19.09 21.41
C THR A 183 -5.64 19.63 22.83
N THR A 184 -6.37 18.96 23.73
CA THR A 184 -6.48 19.34 25.16
C THR A 184 -5.38 18.79 26.06
N GLN A 185 -4.47 17.97 25.52
CA GLN A 185 -3.31 17.50 26.28
C GLN A 185 -2.30 18.64 26.51
N THR A 186 -1.57 18.55 27.62
CA THR A 186 -0.53 19.54 27.98
C THR A 186 0.78 19.34 27.23
N MET A 187 0.96 18.18 26.57
CA MET A 187 2.16 17.88 25.79
C MET A 187 2.12 18.56 24.41
N PRO A 188 3.28 18.99 23.87
CA PRO A 188 3.37 19.45 22.48
C PRO A 188 3.02 18.32 21.50
N GLY A 189 2.70 18.67 20.25
CA GLY A 189 2.20 17.75 19.22
C GLY A 189 0.86 18.19 18.66
N SER A 190 -0.02 17.24 18.33
CA SER A 190 -1.27 17.51 17.60
C SER A 190 -1.00 18.31 16.33
N THR A 191 -0.07 17.81 15.52
CA THR A 191 0.20 18.34 14.19
C THR A 191 0.02 17.23 13.17
N VAL A 192 -1.00 17.37 12.32
CA VAL A 192 -1.40 16.31 11.39
C VAL A 192 -1.58 16.90 10.01
N ARG A 193 -1.17 16.15 8.99
CA ARG A 193 -1.60 16.40 7.61
C ARG A 193 -2.56 15.32 7.17
N PHE A 194 -3.67 15.75 6.58
CA PHE A 194 -4.69 14.87 6.03
C PHE A 194 -4.51 14.74 4.52
N LEU A 195 -4.53 13.49 4.06
CA LEU A 195 -4.39 13.13 2.66
C LEU A 195 -5.49 12.16 2.26
N VAL A 196 -5.98 12.30 1.02
CA VAL A 196 -6.91 11.36 0.41
C VAL A 196 -6.29 10.82 -0.87
N PHE A 197 -6.29 9.50 -1.04
CA PHE A 197 -5.81 8.87 -2.28
C PHE A 197 -6.90 7.99 -2.90
N THR A 198 -6.86 7.87 -4.23
CA THR A 198 -7.71 6.96 -5.02
C THR A 198 -6.96 5.71 -5.49
N LYS A 199 -5.68 5.61 -5.11
CA LYS A 199 -4.75 4.50 -5.34
C LYS A 199 -3.90 4.33 -4.08
N SER A 200 -3.12 3.25 -4.01
CA SER A 200 -2.19 3.05 -2.88
C SER A 200 -1.35 4.31 -2.62
N PRO A 201 -1.28 4.79 -1.36
CA PRO A 201 -0.59 6.03 -1.01
C PRO A 201 0.93 5.86 -0.97
N TYR A 202 1.39 4.61 -0.97
CA TYR A 202 2.78 4.24 -1.02
C TYR A 202 3.38 4.50 -2.39
N ALA A 203 4.58 5.05 -2.42
CA ALA A 203 5.37 5.30 -3.61
C ALA A 203 5.33 4.08 -4.52
N GLU A 204 5.08 4.33 -5.82
CA GLU A 204 5.01 3.25 -6.78
C GLU A 204 6.29 2.44 -6.74
N ASN A 205 6.11 1.14 -6.92
CA ASN A 205 7.06 0.13 -6.54
C ASN A 205 8.51 0.51 -6.85
N THR A 206 9.32 0.72 -5.81
CA THR A 206 10.77 0.82 -6.01
C THR A 206 11.22 -0.46 -6.69
N THR A 207 11.82 -0.30 -7.85
CA THR A 207 12.35 -1.44 -8.59
C THR A 207 13.75 -1.71 -8.11
N THR A 208 13.99 -2.91 -7.61
CA THR A 208 15.33 -3.30 -7.16
C THR A 208 15.89 -4.37 -8.10
N PRO A 209 17.13 -4.21 -8.60
CA PRO A 209 17.83 -5.30 -9.26
C PRO A 209 18.05 -6.45 -8.26
N ILE A 210 17.63 -7.66 -8.63
CA ILE A 210 17.86 -8.87 -7.86
C ILE A 210 19.01 -9.65 -8.51
N PRO A 211 20.21 -9.70 -7.93
CA PRO A 211 21.31 -10.45 -8.51
C PRO A 211 21.06 -11.96 -8.49
N VAL A 212 21.22 -12.60 -9.64
CA VAL A 212 21.10 -14.05 -9.82
C VAL A 212 22.40 -14.59 -10.37
N SER A 213 23.03 -15.53 -9.66
CA SER A 213 24.19 -16.26 -10.16
C SER A 213 23.75 -17.53 -10.89
N LEU A 214 24.15 -17.69 -12.16
CA LEU A 214 23.89 -18.90 -12.93
C LEU A 214 24.60 -20.13 -12.33
N GLN A 215 25.73 -19.93 -11.64
CA GLN A 215 26.41 -21.00 -10.93
C GLN A 215 25.55 -21.58 -9.80
N GLU A 216 24.84 -20.72 -9.05
CA GLU A 216 23.91 -21.15 -7.99
C GLU A 216 22.71 -21.93 -8.55
N LEU A 217 22.38 -21.74 -9.84
CA LEU A 217 21.34 -22.47 -10.56
C LEU A 217 21.85 -23.77 -11.21
N GLY A 218 23.15 -24.05 -11.15
CA GLY A 218 23.79 -25.22 -11.76
C GLY A 218 24.30 -25.02 -13.20
N PHE A 219 24.48 -23.77 -13.65
CA PHE A 219 24.93 -23.40 -15.00
C PHE A 219 26.26 -22.63 -14.97
N ALA A 220 27.38 -23.36 -14.84
CA ALA A 220 28.71 -22.74 -14.71
C ALA A 220 29.22 -22.05 -15.99
N ASN A 221 28.82 -22.53 -17.18
CA ASN A 221 29.35 -22.05 -18.46
C ASN A 221 28.45 -21.01 -19.16
N GLY A 222 27.43 -20.54 -18.45
CA GLY A 222 26.36 -19.71 -19.00
C GLY A 222 25.11 -20.51 -19.38
N ALA A 223 24.05 -19.77 -19.69
CA ALA A 223 22.73 -20.31 -20.00
C ALA A 223 21.95 -19.35 -20.91
N LYS A 224 21.07 -19.90 -21.73
CA LYS A 224 20.02 -19.14 -22.42
C LYS A 224 18.92 -18.82 -21.41
N VAL A 225 18.56 -17.54 -21.32
CA VAL A 225 17.52 -17.07 -20.40
C VAL A 225 16.31 -16.58 -21.18
N ARG A 226 15.13 -17.07 -20.81
CA ARG A 226 13.84 -16.65 -21.37
C ARG A 226 12.93 -16.15 -20.26
N ASP A 227 12.42 -14.93 -20.42
CA ASP A 227 11.36 -14.37 -19.60
C ASP A 227 10.01 -14.95 -20.06
N LEU A 228 9.36 -15.71 -19.17
CA LEU A 228 8.14 -16.44 -19.50
C LEU A 228 6.90 -15.54 -19.48
N TRP A 229 6.89 -14.47 -18.68
CA TRP A 229 5.75 -13.54 -18.65
C TRP A 229 5.74 -12.63 -19.86
N ASN A 230 6.90 -12.06 -20.20
CA ASN A 230 7.05 -11.20 -21.37
C ASN A 230 7.30 -11.97 -22.67
N LYS A 231 7.38 -13.31 -22.60
CA LYS A 231 7.65 -14.21 -23.73
C LYS A 231 8.93 -13.84 -24.51
N LYS A 232 9.91 -13.26 -23.82
CA LYS A 232 11.09 -12.62 -24.43
C LYS A 232 12.34 -13.46 -24.17
N ASN A 233 13.12 -13.71 -25.22
CA ASN A 233 14.45 -14.29 -25.08
C ASN A 233 15.43 -13.19 -24.68
N LEU A 234 16.15 -13.39 -23.58
CA LEU A 234 17.17 -12.45 -23.10
C LEU A 234 18.57 -12.80 -23.63
N GLY A 235 18.70 -13.88 -24.41
CA GLY A 235 19.95 -14.33 -24.99
C GLY A 235 20.74 -15.26 -24.07
N THR A 236 22.01 -15.48 -24.42
CA THR A 236 22.95 -16.28 -23.63
C THR A 236 23.67 -15.40 -22.62
N ILE A 237 23.50 -15.71 -21.34
CA ILE A 237 24.08 -14.98 -20.21
C ILE A 237 25.22 -15.82 -19.61
N LYS A 238 26.30 -15.17 -19.19
CA LYS A 238 27.43 -15.79 -18.46
C LYS A 238 27.53 -15.21 -17.06
N GLY A 239 27.86 -16.04 -16.07
CA GLY A 239 28.01 -15.63 -14.68
C GLY A 239 26.68 -15.40 -13.97
N GLY A 240 25.92 -14.36 -14.34
CA GLY A 240 24.67 -13.98 -13.67
C GLY A 240 23.91 -12.86 -14.37
N PHE A 241 22.72 -12.54 -13.88
CA PHE A 241 21.89 -11.44 -14.37
C PHE A 241 21.11 -10.77 -13.24
N ASN A 242 20.60 -9.57 -13.47
CA ASN A 242 19.99 -8.73 -12.44
C ASN A 242 18.58 -8.27 -12.85
N PRO A 243 17.55 -9.14 -12.78
CA PRO A 243 16.17 -8.73 -13.00
C PRO A 243 15.77 -7.56 -12.11
N VAL A 244 15.23 -6.52 -12.71
CA VAL A 244 14.73 -5.34 -12.00
C VAL A 244 13.27 -5.63 -11.63
N ILE A 245 12.99 -5.83 -10.35
CA ILE A 245 11.67 -6.24 -9.86
C ILE A 245 11.16 -5.21 -8.84
N SER A 246 9.99 -4.66 -9.14
CA SER A 246 9.15 -3.86 -8.24
C SER A 246 8.95 -4.50 -6.86
N SER A 247 8.86 -3.73 -5.78
CA SER A 247 8.27 -4.18 -4.50
C SER A 247 6.96 -4.94 -4.71
N HIS A 248 6.75 -6.02 -3.96
CA HIS A 248 5.69 -7.04 -4.16
C HIS A 248 5.62 -7.67 -5.57
N GLY A 249 6.56 -7.35 -6.44
CA GLY A 249 6.66 -7.88 -7.78
C GLY A 249 7.32 -9.24 -7.78
N ALA A 250 7.21 -9.88 -8.93
CA ALA A 250 7.88 -11.13 -9.20
C ALA A 250 8.44 -11.14 -10.63
N ALA A 251 9.17 -12.19 -10.97
CA ALA A 251 9.54 -12.52 -12.35
C ALA A 251 9.66 -14.04 -12.49
N LEU A 252 9.42 -14.55 -13.69
CA LEU A 252 9.48 -15.98 -13.97
C LEU A 252 10.30 -16.26 -15.23
N TYR A 253 11.34 -17.07 -15.09
CA TYR A 253 12.30 -17.38 -16.16
C TYR A 253 12.40 -18.88 -16.41
N ARG A 254 12.74 -19.24 -17.66
CA ARG A 254 13.34 -20.53 -18.00
C ARG A 254 14.83 -20.32 -18.29
N ILE A 255 15.65 -21.15 -17.65
CA ILE A 255 17.10 -21.17 -17.78
C ILE A 255 17.48 -22.47 -18.50
N ALA A 256 18.02 -22.35 -19.70
CA ALA A 256 18.35 -23.48 -20.57
C ALA A 256 19.85 -23.51 -20.89
N ARG A 257 20.38 -24.70 -21.19
CA ARG A 257 21.78 -24.84 -21.65
C ARG A 257 22.01 -24.25 -23.05
#